data_AF-A0A7V9V7L0-F1
#
_entry.id   AF-A0A7V9V7L0-F1
#
_cell.length_a   1.000
_cell.length_b   1.000
_cell.length_c   1.000
_cell.angle_alpha   90.00
_cell.angle_beta   90.00
_cell.angle_gamma   90.00
#
_symmetry.space_group_name_H-M   'P 1'
#
loop_
_entity.id
_entity.type
_entity.pdbx_description
1 polymer ?
#
loop_
_entity_poly.entity_id
_entity_poly.type
_entity_poly.pdbx_seq_one_letter_code
_entity_poly.pdbx_strand_id
1 'polypeptide(L)'
;MALAAALARRSDEELAVLLTARPDVLEPSPPRSLSVLATRLSAWPSVVRCLDGLDRFSHQLLAGLCLLDGPASAKKLAHVLGAEALGVSVEDVSAGLDRFFAHALTWEEGDGIHVVDQLRRA
;
A
#
# COMPACT_ATOMS: atom_id res chain seq x y z
N MET A 1 1.91 -6.44 13.48
CA MET A 1 2.78 -7.61 13.15
C MET A 1 2.52 -8.16 11.75
N ALA A 2 1.29 -8.12 11.23
CA ALA A 2 0.96 -8.61 9.88
C ALA A 2 1.86 -8.04 8.77
N LEU A 3 2.11 -6.73 8.76
CA LEU A 3 3.01 -6.12 7.77
C LEU A 3 4.45 -6.68 7.83
N ALA A 4 5.01 -6.92 9.02
CA ALA A 4 6.35 -7.50 9.14
C ALA A 4 6.41 -8.92 8.55
N ALA A 5 5.36 -9.72 8.74
CA ALA A 5 5.22 -11.04 8.12
C ALA A 5 5.00 -10.95 6.60
N ALA A 6 4.28 -9.94 6.12
CA ALA A 6 4.16 -9.68 4.69
C ALA A 6 5.50 -9.29 4.05
N LEU A 7 6.30 -8.44 4.70
CA LEU A 7 7.64 -8.08 4.24
C LEU A 7 8.58 -9.30 4.19
N ALA A 8 8.46 -10.22 5.14
CA ALA A 8 9.28 -11.44 5.18
C ALA A 8 9.00 -12.41 4.03
N ARG A 9 7.86 -12.25 3.32
CA ARG A 9 7.50 -13.05 2.14
C ARG A 9 7.93 -12.41 0.82
N ARG A 10 8.46 -11.18 0.85
CA ARG A 10 8.90 -10.46 -0.34
C ARG A 10 10.27 -10.94 -0.80
N SER A 11 10.53 -10.84 -2.10
CA SER A 11 11.87 -11.05 -2.66
C SER A 11 12.81 -9.89 -2.31
N ASP A 12 14.11 -10.11 -2.46
CA ASP A 12 15.12 -9.07 -2.26
C ASP A 12 14.93 -7.91 -3.25
N GLU A 13 14.51 -8.18 -4.48
CA GLU A 13 14.20 -7.17 -5.50
C GLU A 13 12.99 -6.32 -5.08
N GLU A 14 11.92 -6.95 -4.58
CA GLU A 14 10.74 -6.22 -4.09
C GLU A 14 11.07 -5.34 -2.88
N LEU A 15 11.94 -5.83 -1.99
CA LEU A 15 12.44 -5.04 -0.86
C LEU A 15 13.35 -3.89 -1.34
N ALA A 16 14.20 -4.11 -2.33
CA ALA A 16 15.04 -3.06 -2.91
C ALA A 16 14.19 -1.95 -3.55
N VAL A 17 13.14 -2.32 -4.30
CA VAL A 17 12.17 -1.36 -4.87
C VAL A 17 11.50 -0.56 -3.75
N LEU A 18 11.01 -1.23 -2.70
CA LEU A 18 10.38 -0.57 -1.55
C LEU A 18 11.32 0.43 -0.87
N LEU A 19 12.55 0.02 -0.57
CA LEU A 19 13.52 0.87 0.14
C LEU A 19 14.02 2.03 -0.73
N THR A 20 14.10 1.85 -2.04
CA THR A 20 14.42 2.92 -2.99
C THR A 20 13.29 3.93 -3.07
N ALA A 21 12.04 3.47 -3.06
CA ALA A 21 10.88 4.35 -3.11
C ALA A 21 10.61 5.09 -1.79
N ARG A 22 11.02 4.53 -0.65
CA ARG A 22 10.80 5.10 0.68
C ARG A 22 12.12 5.24 1.46
N PRO A 23 13.07 6.08 0.98
CA PRO A 23 14.39 6.20 1.60
C PRO A 23 14.33 6.73 3.04
N ASP A 24 13.26 7.45 3.38
CA ASP A 24 13.06 8.05 4.69
C ASP A 24 12.93 7.02 5.83
N VAL A 25 12.57 5.77 5.54
CA VAL A 25 12.51 4.71 6.57
C VAL A 25 13.89 4.18 6.97
N LEU A 26 14.93 4.53 6.21
CA LEU A 26 16.32 4.16 6.49
C LEU A 26 17.03 5.16 7.41
N GLU A 27 16.44 6.33 7.65
CA GLU A 27 17.05 7.39 8.46
C GLU A 27 16.68 7.27 9.96
N PRO A 28 17.56 7.71 10.89
CA PRO A 28 18.97 8.10 10.71
C PRO A 28 19.94 6.91 10.64
N SER A 29 19.41 5.69 10.78
CA SER A 29 20.19 4.45 10.69
C SER A 29 19.29 3.34 10.18
N PRO A 30 19.80 2.43 9.34
CA PRO A 30 19.01 1.35 8.77
C PRO A 30 18.31 0.51 9.85
N PRO A 31 17.06 0.07 9.61
CA PRO A 31 16.33 -0.76 10.55
C PRO A 31 17.04 -2.09 10.75
N ARG A 32 17.11 -2.55 12.01
CA ARG A 32 17.82 -3.79 12.40
C ARG A 32 16.98 -5.05 12.27
N SER A 33 15.70 -4.92 11.91
CA SER A 33 14.77 -6.04 11.70
C SER A 33 13.56 -5.62 10.87
N LEU A 34 12.87 -6.60 10.27
CA LEU A 34 11.63 -6.36 9.52
C LEU A 34 10.51 -5.79 10.40
N SER A 35 10.47 -6.10 11.69
CA SER A 35 9.50 -5.51 12.63
C SER A 35 9.74 -4.01 12.82
N VAL A 36 11.02 -3.59 12.94
CA VAL A 36 11.37 -2.17 13.03
C VAL A 36 11.09 -1.47 11.69
N LEU A 37 11.42 -2.10 10.57
CA LEU A 37 11.10 -1.59 9.24
C LEU A 37 9.58 -1.40 9.05
N ALA A 38 8.77 -2.40 9.37
CA ALA A 38 7.30 -2.31 9.32
C ALA A 38 6.77 -1.16 10.19
N THR A 39 7.32 -0.98 11.39
CA THR A 39 6.93 0.14 12.28
C THR A 39 7.22 1.50 11.65
N ARG A 40 8.38 1.65 11.01
CA ARG A 40 8.75 2.90 10.30
C ARG A 40 7.92 3.13 9.05
N LEU A 41 7.67 2.09 8.26
CA LEU A 41 6.80 2.15 7.06
C LEU A 41 5.37 2.55 7.41
N SER A 42 4.85 2.14 8.56
CA SER A 42 3.53 2.55 9.02
C SER A 42 3.56 3.90 9.75
N ALA A 43 4.71 4.48 10.06
CA ALA A 43 4.75 5.76 10.78
C ALA A 43 4.13 6.88 9.93
N TRP A 44 3.25 7.69 10.53
CA TRP A 44 2.49 8.73 9.83
C TRP A 44 3.37 9.67 8.98
N PRO A 45 4.54 10.18 9.45
CA PRO A 45 5.38 11.04 8.61
C PRO A 45 5.87 10.36 7.33
N SER A 46 6.11 9.05 7.39
CA SER A 46 6.55 8.27 6.22
C SER A 46 5.38 7.95 5.30
N VAL A 47 4.21 7.62 5.87
CA VAL A 47 2.98 7.42 5.09
C VAL A 47 2.62 8.69 4.33
N VAL A 48 2.59 9.87 4.99
CA VAL A 48 2.28 11.15 4.34
C VAL A 48 3.22 11.44 3.18
N ARG A 49 4.54 11.29 3.35
CA ARG A 49 5.49 11.46 2.24
C ARG A 49 5.21 10.54 1.06
N CYS A 50 4.85 9.29 1.35
CA CYS A 50 4.47 8.35 0.31
C CYS A 50 3.18 8.78 -0.40
N LEU A 51 2.18 9.28 0.35
CA LEU A 51 0.93 9.80 -0.19
C LEU A 51 1.14 11.05 -1.03
N ASP A 52 2.00 11.98 -0.63
CA ASP A 52 2.30 13.21 -1.36
C ASP A 52 2.86 12.94 -2.76
N GLY A 53 3.49 11.77 -2.96
CA GLY A 53 4.01 11.32 -4.26
C GLY A 53 2.98 10.61 -5.15
N LEU A 54 1.75 10.36 -4.66
CA LEU A 54 0.74 9.65 -5.43
C LEU A 54 0.01 10.59 -6.40
N ASP A 55 -0.33 10.05 -7.57
CA ASP A 55 -1.23 10.73 -8.49
C ASP A 55 -2.68 10.74 -7.96
N ARG A 56 -3.52 11.60 -8.54
CA ARG A 56 -4.94 11.74 -8.13
C ARG A 56 -5.69 10.40 -8.23
N PHE A 57 -5.40 9.61 -9.25
CA PHE A 57 -6.05 8.32 -9.45
C PHE A 57 -5.72 7.35 -8.31
N SER A 58 -4.45 7.28 -7.92
CA SER A 58 -3.95 6.50 -6.80
C SER A 58 -4.58 6.94 -5.48
N HIS A 59 -4.74 8.24 -5.24
CA HIS A 59 -5.49 8.72 -4.07
C HIS A 59 -6.94 8.23 -4.05
N GLN A 60 -7.63 8.23 -5.20
CA GLN A 60 -9.01 7.75 -5.30
C GLN A 60 -9.11 6.24 -5.06
N LEU A 61 -8.18 5.44 -5.62
CA LEU A 61 -8.11 4.01 -5.35
C LEU A 61 -7.89 3.74 -3.86
N LEU A 62 -6.97 4.45 -3.22
CA LEU A 62 -6.67 4.28 -1.80
C LEU A 62 -7.83 4.68 -0.90
N ALA A 63 -8.53 5.78 -1.23
CA ALA A 63 -9.75 6.18 -0.53
C ALA A 63 -10.85 5.11 -0.70
N GLY A 64 -11.04 4.57 -1.91
CA GLY A 64 -11.96 3.47 -2.18
C GLY A 64 -11.64 2.22 -1.37
N LEU A 65 -10.36 1.85 -1.26
CA LEU A 65 -9.92 0.72 -0.41
C LEU A 65 -10.26 0.93 1.07
N CYS A 66 -10.09 2.15 1.58
CA CYS A 66 -10.40 2.46 2.98
C CYS A 66 -11.90 2.34 3.30
N LEU A 67 -12.78 2.54 2.31
CA LEU A 67 -14.23 2.39 2.43
C LEU A 67 -14.71 0.93 2.34
N LEU A 68 -13.85 -0.02 1.94
CA LEU A 68 -14.22 -1.43 1.87
C LEU A 68 -14.03 -2.10 3.26
N ASP A 69 -15.14 -2.58 3.83
CA ASP A 69 -15.21 -3.29 5.12
C ASP A 69 -14.91 -4.80 5.02
N GLY A 70 -14.22 -5.25 3.98
CA GLY A 70 -13.93 -6.67 3.78
C GLY A 70 -12.81 -6.91 2.78
N PRO A 71 -12.52 -8.18 2.43
CA PRO A 71 -11.46 -8.51 1.49
C PRO A 71 -11.65 -7.70 0.20
N ALA A 72 -10.69 -6.83 -0.07
CA ALA A 72 -10.69 -5.99 -1.26
C ALA A 72 -10.01 -6.75 -2.40
N SER A 73 -10.63 -6.69 -3.57
CA SER A 73 -10.06 -7.18 -4.83
C SER A 73 -10.13 -6.06 -5.86
N ALA A 74 -9.27 -6.09 -6.88
CA ALA A 74 -9.26 -5.11 -7.96
C ALA A 74 -10.66 -4.96 -8.59
N LYS A 75 -11.35 -6.08 -8.84
CA LYS A 75 -12.70 -6.09 -9.40
C LYS A 75 -13.74 -5.43 -8.50
N LYS A 76 -13.70 -5.70 -7.18
CA LYS A 76 -14.63 -5.09 -6.22
C LYS A 76 -14.36 -3.59 -6.08
N LEU A 77 -13.10 -3.19 -6.05
CA LEU A 77 -12.69 -1.79 -5.99
C LEU A 77 -13.12 -1.03 -7.25
N ALA A 78 -12.87 -1.60 -8.44
CA ALA A 78 -13.30 -1.03 -9.73
C ALA A 78 -14.81 -0.83 -9.77
N HIS A 79 -15.59 -1.80 -9.28
CA HIS A 79 -17.05 -1.69 -9.22
C HIS A 79 -17.52 -0.57 -8.29
N VAL A 80 -16.97 -0.48 -7.07
CA VAL A 80 -17.36 0.55 -6.08
C VAL A 80 -16.99 1.96 -6.55
N LEU A 81 -15.87 2.10 -7.26
CA LEU A 81 -15.44 3.39 -7.80
C LEU A 81 -16.15 3.77 -9.12
N GLY A 82 -17.01 2.90 -9.65
CA GLY A 82 -17.65 3.14 -10.95
C GLY A 82 -16.64 3.25 -12.09
N ALA A 83 -15.53 2.50 -12.03
CA ALA A 83 -14.39 2.60 -12.94
C ALA A 83 -14.81 2.51 -14.42
N GLU A 84 -15.76 1.64 -14.76
CA GLU A 84 -16.30 1.49 -16.11
C GLU A 84 -16.90 2.79 -16.66
N ALA A 85 -17.68 3.51 -15.85
CA ALA A 85 -18.28 4.80 -16.24
C ALA A 85 -17.22 5.91 -16.43
N LEU A 86 -16.03 5.71 -15.86
CA LEU A 86 -14.88 6.61 -15.96
C LEU A 86 -13.88 6.16 -17.05
N GLY A 87 -14.16 5.07 -17.78
CA GLY A 87 -13.26 4.50 -18.76
C GLY A 87 -11.99 3.88 -18.17
N VAL A 88 -12.01 3.52 -16.89
CA VAL A 88 -10.91 2.87 -16.16
C VAL A 88 -11.13 1.36 -16.17
N SER A 89 -10.12 0.61 -16.59
CA SER A 89 -10.16 -0.85 -16.64
C SER A 89 -9.83 -1.50 -15.28
N VAL A 90 -10.12 -2.79 -15.13
CA VAL A 90 -9.73 -3.53 -13.92
C VAL A 90 -8.20 -3.65 -13.85
N GLU A 91 -7.54 -3.71 -15.00
CA GLU A 91 -6.09 -3.76 -15.15
C GLU A 91 -5.45 -2.46 -14.63
N ASP A 92 -6.04 -1.29 -14.90
CA ASP A 92 -5.57 -0.01 -14.35
C ASP A 92 -5.67 0.03 -12.82
N VAL A 93 -6.75 -0.54 -12.28
CA VAL A 93 -6.95 -0.66 -10.82
C VAL A 93 -5.91 -1.61 -10.24
N SER A 94 -5.67 -2.78 -10.86
CA SER A 94 -4.65 -3.73 -10.43
C SER A 94 -3.25 -3.09 -10.43
N ALA A 95 -2.89 -2.35 -11.48
CA ALA A 95 -1.62 -1.63 -11.54
C ALA A 95 -1.50 -0.54 -10.44
N GLY A 96 -2.62 0.04 -10.00
CA GLY A 96 -2.66 0.91 -8.82
C GLY A 96 -2.41 0.15 -7.51
N LEU A 97 -3.01 -1.03 -7.36
CA LEU A 97 -2.81 -1.90 -6.19
C LEU A 97 -1.37 -2.41 -6.10
N ASP A 98 -0.75 -2.76 -7.24
CA ASP A 98 0.65 -3.17 -7.31
C ASP A 98 1.58 -2.05 -6.83
N ARG A 99 1.27 -0.79 -7.15
CA ARG A 99 1.99 0.38 -6.64
C ARG A 99 1.87 0.49 -5.11
N PHE A 100 0.67 0.31 -4.56
CA PHE A 100 0.49 0.35 -3.10
C PHE A 100 1.22 -0.79 -2.39
N PHE A 101 1.24 -1.98 -3.00
CA PHE A 101 2.03 -3.09 -2.52
C PHE A 101 3.52 -2.76 -2.57
N ALA A 102 4.04 -2.25 -3.69
CA ALA A 102 5.44 -1.87 -3.83
C ALA A 102 5.89 -0.84 -2.76
N HIS A 103 5.02 0.09 -2.37
CA HIS A 103 5.28 1.08 -1.31
C HIS A 103 4.95 0.62 0.12
N ALA A 104 4.50 -0.63 0.28
CA ALA A 104 4.05 -1.20 1.55
C ALA A 104 2.94 -0.36 2.23
N LEU A 105 2.08 0.26 1.43
CA LEU A 105 0.83 0.87 1.89
C LEU A 105 -0.27 -0.19 2.05
N THR A 106 -0.15 -1.30 1.31
CA THR A 106 -1.03 -2.46 1.39
C THR A 106 -0.26 -3.77 1.51
N TRP A 107 -0.94 -4.81 2.01
CA TRP A 107 -0.45 -6.19 1.99
C TRP A 107 -1.62 -7.17 1.85
N GLU A 108 -1.31 -8.38 1.39
CA GLU A 108 -2.28 -9.47 1.32
C GLU A 108 -2.18 -10.36 2.56
N GLU A 109 -3.33 -10.65 3.16
CA GLU A 109 -3.47 -11.62 4.25
C GLU A 109 -4.83 -12.32 4.13
N GLY A 110 -4.79 -13.64 3.93
CA GLY A 110 -5.97 -14.42 3.52
C GLY A 110 -6.45 -13.99 2.14
N ASP A 111 -7.77 -13.83 1.99
CA ASP A 111 -8.41 -13.44 0.72
C ASP A 111 -8.52 -11.91 0.54
N GLY A 112 -7.88 -11.12 1.40
CA GLY A 112 -8.08 -9.67 1.47
C GLY A 112 -6.82 -8.85 1.34
N ILE A 113 -6.96 -7.72 0.65
CA ILE A 113 -5.99 -6.62 0.69
C ILE A 113 -6.25 -5.79 1.96
N HIS A 114 -5.21 -5.65 2.77
CA HIS A 114 -5.17 -4.80 3.95
C HIS A 114 -4.44 -3.50 3.63
N VAL A 115 -4.76 -2.45 4.36
CA VAL A 115 -4.20 -1.11 4.23
C VAL A 115 -3.54 -0.75 5.55
N VAL A 116 -2.43 -0.01 5.54
CA VAL A 116 -1.79 0.45 6.79
C VAL A 116 -2.79 1.22 7.66
N ASP A 117 -2.86 0.87 8.95
CA ASP A 117 -3.87 1.35 9.91
C ASP A 117 -4.07 2.86 9.91
N GLN A 118 -3.00 3.61 9.66
CA GLN A 118 -2.96 5.06 9.64
C GLN A 118 -3.91 5.65 8.59
N LEU A 119 -4.12 4.95 7.48
CA LEU A 119 -5.03 5.38 6.43
C LEU A 119 -6.51 5.16 6.78
N ARG A 120 -6.80 4.21 7.68
CA ARG A 120 -8.17 3.97 8.17
C ARG A 120 -8.56 4.88 9.34
N ARG A 121 -7.61 5.62 9.91
CA ARG A 121 -7.80 6.52 11.06
C ARG A 121 -7.82 8.01 10.68
N ALA A 122 -7.65 8.31 9.39
CA ALA A 122 -7.60 9.67 8.85
C ALA A 122 -8.97 10.20 8.46
#